data_AF-A0A945Q0R6-F1
#
_entry.id   AF-A0A945Q0R6-F1
#
_cell.length_a   1.000
_cell.length_b   1.000
_cell.length_c   1.000
_cell.angle_alpha   90.00
_cell.angle_beta   90.00
_cell.angle_gamma   90.00
#
_symmetry.space_group_name_H-M   'P 1'
#
loop_
_entity.id
_entity.type
_entity.pdbx_description
1 polymer ?
#
loop_
_entity_poly.entity_id
_entity_poly.type
_entity_poly.pdbx_seq_one_letter_code
_entity_poly.pdbx_strand_id
1 'polypeptide(L)'
;MTWISRITLALLSALVVDAFAALASVSVREVEFNRVNAQTSSSDWLECSIEVEVRRDPQDSTRRLPDYIDDLVVELVLGIESSISGQSSFEFFKVEAALVSLKEGKHFVRFYLPPEIVERDRIRNEVHSFLIRLKCSGKVVEEQVSRRLERINVLDSFLKRVDLDSPRNDGILLPQFKTPFSVAYPNDTPSFRDSGDLVGEQG
;
A
#
# COMPACT_ATOMS: atom_id res chain seq x y z
N MET A 1 -16.16 16.89 -77.03
CA MET A 1 -16.93 16.36 -75.89
C MET A 1 -15.97 16.10 -74.74
N THR A 2 -16.39 16.56 -73.56
CA THR A 2 -15.75 16.65 -72.24
C THR A 2 -15.07 15.40 -71.68
N TRP A 3 -13.98 15.57 -70.92
CA TRP A 3 -13.75 14.98 -69.57
C TRP A 3 -12.37 15.41 -69.03
N ILE A 4 -12.25 16.42 -68.17
CA ILE A 4 -12.37 16.44 -66.69
C ILE A 4 -11.58 15.33 -65.97
N SER A 5 -10.53 15.80 -65.30
CA SER A 5 -9.73 15.33 -64.16
C SER A 5 -10.25 14.15 -63.34
N ARG A 6 -9.28 13.42 -62.76
CA ARG A 6 -9.32 13.07 -61.33
C ARG A 6 -7.92 12.78 -60.78
N ILE A 7 -7.41 13.77 -60.04
CA ILE A 7 -6.28 13.67 -59.11
C ILE A 7 -6.74 12.79 -57.95
N THR A 8 -6.08 11.66 -57.74
CA THR A 8 -6.29 10.79 -56.58
C THR A 8 -5.53 11.37 -55.38
N LEU A 9 -6.27 12.01 -54.48
CA LEU A 9 -5.80 12.42 -53.16
C LEU A 9 -5.82 11.17 -52.25
N ALA A 10 -4.65 10.63 -51.91
CA ALA A 10 -4.53 9.58 -50.90
C ALA A 10 -4.68 10.20 -49.50
N LEU A 11 -5.79 9.92 -48.82
CA LEU A 11 -5.96 10.27 -47.41
C LEU A 11 -5.02 9.40 -46.55
N LEU A 12 -4.09 10.06 -45.87
CA LEU A 12 -3.30 9.49 -44.79
C LEU A 12 -4.17 9.46 -43.53
N SER A 13 -4.77 8.32 -43.20
CA SER A 13 -5.47 8.12 -41.93
C SER A 13 -4.43 7.89 -40.83
N ALA A 14 -4.11 8.94 -40.08
CA ALA A 14 -3.33 8.81 -38.84
C ALA A 14 -4.19 8.10 -37.78
N LEU A 15 -3.81 6.88 -37.43
CA LEU A 15 -4.26 6.20 -36.21
C LEU A 15 -3.71 6.99 -35.01
N VAL A 16 -4.53 7.89 -34.46
CA VAL A 16 -4.29 8.41 -33.11
C VAL A 16 -4.62 7.26 -32.15
N VAL A 17 -3.57 6.57 -31.69
CA VAL A 17 -3.69 5.66 -30.55
C VAL A 17 -3.87 6.55 -29.33
N ASP A 18 -5.13 6.72 -28.93
CA ASP A 18 -5.50 7.45 -27.72
C ASP A 18 -5.11 6.60 -26.50
N ALA A 19 -3.86 6.72 -26.09
CA ALA A 19 -3.37 6.12 -24.85
C ALA A 19 -3.85 6.98 -23.68
N PHE A 20 -5.15 6.91 -23.37
CA PHE A 20 -5.63 7.30 -22.05
C PHE A 20 -5.09 6.26 -21.06
N ALA A 21 -3.90 6.54 -20.51
CA ALA A 21 -3.54 5.99 -19.22
C ALA A 21 -4.64 6.47 -18.25
N ALA A 22 -5.55 5.57 -17.90
CA ALA A 22 -6.46 5.80 -16.78
C ALA A 22 -5.57 6.05 -15.57
N LEU A 23 -5.44 7.30 -15.14
CA LEU A 23 -4.77 7.62 -13.89
C LEU A 23 -5.47 6.79 -12.81
N ALA A 24 -4.70 5.98 -12.07
CA ALA A 24 -5.27 5.17 -11.01
C ALA A 24 -6.12 6.08 -10.10
N SER A 25 -7.39 5.74 -9.93
CA SER A 25 -8.35 6.55 -9.16
C SER A 25 -8.13 6.43 -7.65
N VAL A 26 -7.17 5.61 -7.25
CA VAL A 26 -6.56 5.56 -5.92
C VAL A 26 -5.06 5.34 -6.10
N SER A 27 -4.23 6.02 -5.31
CA SER A 27 -2.77 5.91 -5.41
C SER A 27 -2.10 6.17 -4.07
N VAL A 28 -0.88 5.65 -3.90
CA VAL A 28 -0.04 5.99 -2.75
C VAL A 28 0.76 7.26 -3.11
N ARG A 29 0.75 8.25 -2.21
CA ARG A 29 1.42 9.54 -2.41
C ARG A 29 2.73 9.61 -1.66
N GLU A 30 2.70 9.20 -0.40
CA GLU A 30 3.83 9.33 0.51
C GLU A 30 3.85 8.17 1.50
N VAL A 31 5.06 7.78 1.90
CA VAL A 31 5.31 6.72 2.88
C VAL A 31 6.38 7.23 3.83
N GLU A 32 6.01 7.39 5.10
CA GLU A 32 6.90 7.88 6.15
C GLU A 32 7.10 6.83 7.24
N PHE A 33 8.28 6.83 7.84
CA PHE A 33 8.62 5.99 8.97
C PHE A 33 9.09 6.85 10.14
N ASN A 34 8.41 6.75 11.28
CA ASN A 34 8.64 7.61 12.44
C ASN A 34 8.79 6.80 13.73
N ARG A 35 9.57 7.32 14.67
CA ARG A 35 9.57 6.86 16.06
C ARG A 35 8.49 7.60 16.82
N VAL A 36 7.57 6.86 17.41
CA VAL A 36 6.47 7.44 18.17
C VAL A 36 6.32 6.72 19.49
N ASN A 37 5.97 7.47 20.52
CA ASN A 37 5.79 6.95 21.86
C ASN A 37 4.30 7.04 22.22
N ALA A 38 3.73 5.93 22.68
CA ALA A 38 2.40 5.97 23.27
C ALA A 38 2.53 6.58 24.66
N GLN A 39 1.66 7.51 25.09
CA GLN A 39 1.82 8.23 26.37
C GLN A 39 2.05 7.32 27.61
N THR A 40 1.75 6.03 27.51
CA THR A 40 1.92 4.99 28.53
C THR A 40 3.20 4.14 28.40
N SER A 41 4.05 4.35 27.38
CA SER A 41 5.23 3.53 27.09
C SER A 41 6.54 4.28 27.32
N SER A 42 7.56 3.60 27.87
CA SER A 42 8.91 4.15 27.98
C SER A 42 9.72 4.09 26.69
N SER A 43 9.18 3.43 25.66
CA SER A 43 9.92 2.93 24.51
C SER A 43 9.17 3.23 23.21
N ASP A 44 9.91 3.43 22.13
CA ASP A 44 9.34 3.92 20.88
C ASP A 44 8.81 2.77 20.00
N TRP A 45 7.60 2.94 19.51
CA TRP A 45 7.06 2.19 18.39
C TRP A 45 7.72 2.68 17.08
N LEU A 46 7.75 1.83 16.06
CA LEU A 46 7.99 2.29 14.69
C LEU A 46 6.64 2.45 14.00
N GLU A 47 6.27 3.68 13.65
CA GLU A 47 5.11 3.99 12.82
C GLU A 47 5.49 3.97 11.35
N CYS A 48 4.65 3.35 10.52
CA CYS A 48 4.61 3.54 9.07
C CYS A 48 3.31 4.28 8.73
N SER A 49 3.43 5.49 8.19
CA SER A 49 2.29 6.30 7.73
C SER A 49 2.25 6.31 6.22
N ILE A 50 1.11 5.90 5.65
CA ILE A 50 0.89 5.83 4.19
C ILE A 50 -0.18 6.86 3.83
N GLU A 51 0.19 7.88 3.05
CA GLU A 51 -0.77 8.81 2.46
C GLU A 51 -1.37 8.16 1.20
N VAL A 52 -2.67 7.90 1.24
CA VAL A 52 -3.46 7.41 0.12
C VAL A 52 -4.28 8.56 -0.44
N GLU A 53 -4.15 8.84 -1.74
CA GLU A 53 -5.02 9.77 -2.44
C GLU A 53 -6.11 9.01 -3.20
N VAL A 54 -7.36 9.35 -2.93
CA VAL A 54 -8.55 8.92 -3.67
C VAL A 54 -8.99 10.05 -4.58
N ARG A 55 -9.15 9.74 -5.86
CA ARG A 55 -9.70 10.66 -6.86
C ARG A 55 -11.10 10.25 -7.23
N ARG A 56 -11.93 11.24 -7.55
CA ARG A 56 -13.23 11.01 -8.16
C ARG A 56 -13.08 10.23 -9.47
N ASP A 57 -13.89 9.19 -9.63
CA ASP A 57 -13.93 8.38 -10.85
C ASP A 57 -15.39 8.09 -11.26
N PRO A 58 -15.94 8.86 -12.21
CA PRO A 58 -17.30 8.65 -12.69
C PRO A 58 -17.42 7.49 -13.70
N GLN A 59 -16.31 6.92 -14.17
CA GLN A 59 -16.31 5.83 -15.14
C GLN A 59 -16.21 4.46 -14.45
N ASP A 60 -15.72 4.42 -13.22
CA ASP A 60 -15.68 3.21 -12.41
C ASP A 60 -17.08 2.81 -11.91
N SER A 61 -17.75 1.97 -12.70
CA SER A 61 -19.06 1.40 -12.38
C SER A 61 -19.09 0.48 -11.14
N THR A 62 -17.93 0.11 -10.58
CA THR A 62 -17.87 -0.70 -9.35
C THR A 62 -18.07 0.14 -8.10
N ARG A 63 -17.86 1.47 -8.19
CA ARG A 63 -18.11 2.40 -7.08
C ARG A 63 -19.60 2.69 -6.95
N ARG A 64 -20.07 2.75 -5.71
CA ARG A 64 -21.45 3.19 -5.41
C ARG A 64 -21.67 4.68 -5.68
N LEU A 65 -20.64 5.49 -5.40
CA LEU A 65 -20.59 6.92 -5.68
C LEU A 65 -19.23 7.27 -6.31
N PRO A 66 -19.15 8.15 -7.32
CA PRO A 66 -17.89 8.48 -8.01
C PRO A 66 -16.79 8.99 -7.08
N ASP A 67 -17.19 9.71 -6.04
CA ASP A 67 -16.30 10.39 -5.10
C ASP A 67 -15.90 9.49 -3.92
N TYR A 68 -16.27 8.20 -3.94
CA TYR A 68 -15.95 7.25 -2.89
C TYR A 68 -15.32 5.99 -3.46
N ILE A 69 -14.38 5.42 -2.72
CA ILE A 69 -13.90 4.05 -2.94
C ILE A 69 -14.30 3.21 -1.74
N ASP A 70 -15.10 2.18 -2.02
CA ASP A 70 -15.45 1.14 -1.07
C ASP A 70 -14.50 -0.04 -1.24
N ASP A 71 -14.50 -0.93 -0.26
CA ASP A 71 -13.77 -2.20 -0.33
C ASP A 71 -12.24 -2.10 -0.56
N LEU A 72 -11.62 -1.02 -0.08
CA LEU A 72 -10.17 -0.83 -0.20
C LEU A 72 -9.44 -1.59 0.92
N VAL A 73 -8.44 -2.39 0.54
CA VAL A 73 -7.50 -3.05 1.45
C VAL A 73 -6.10 -2.52 1.17
N VAL A 74 -5.40 -2.13 2.23
CA VAL A 74 -3.99 -1.73 2.18
C VAL A 74 -3.15 -2.89 2.72
N GLU A 75 -2.40 -3.55 1.85
CA GLU A 75 -1.38 -4.54 2.22
C GLU A 75 -0.04 -3.83 2.37
N LEU A 76 0.61 -4.00 3.52
CA LEU A 76 1.96 -3.51 3.78
C LEU A 76 2.89 -4.70 4.03
N VAL A 77 3.99 -4.72 3.29
CA VAL A 77 5.08 -5.68 3.44
C VAL A 77 6.37 -4.93 3.73
N LEU A 78 7.06 -5.29 4.81
CA LEU A 78 8.32 -4.69 5.23
C LEU A 78 9.44 -5.73 5.23
N GLY A 79 10.62 -5.31 4.79
CA GLY A 79 11.89 -5.97 5.08
C GLY A 79 12.77 -5.02 5.89
N ILE A 80 13.13 -5.44 7.10
CA ILE A 80 13.87 -4.63 8.07
C ILE A 80 15.19 -5.32 8.37
N GLU A 81 16.26 -4.53 8.39
CA GLU A 81 17.56 -5.01 8.86
C GLU A 81 17.56 -5.11 10.39
N SER A 82 17.93 -6.28 10.90
CA SER A 82 18.08 -6.57 12.31
C SER A 82 19.55 -6.88 12.61
N SER A 83 20.08 -6.28 13.67
CA SER A 83 21.49 -6.42 14.08
C SER A 83 21.59 -7.14 15.43
N ILE A 84 21.22 -8.42 15.44
CA ILE A 84 21.34 -9.28 16.62
C ILE A 84 22.73 -9.94 16.61
N SER A 85 23.42 -9.89 17.75
CA SER A 85 24.72 -10.57 17.96
C SER A 85 25.82 -10.22 16.94
N GLY A 86 25.77 -9.04 16.33
CA GLY A 86 26.78 -8.55 15.38
C GLY A 86 26.67 -9.12 13.97
N GLN A 87 25.65 -9.93 13.67
CA GLN A 87 25.32 -10.36 12.31
C GLN A 87 24.12 -9.57 11.81
N SER A 88 24.25 -9.00 10.60
CA SER A 88 23.11 -8.39 9.91
C SER A 88 22.21 -9.50 9.37
N SER A 89 20.95 -9.46 9.78
CA SER A 89 19.88 -10.36 9.31
C SER A 89 18.69 -9.51 8.85
N PHE A 90 17.74 -10.13 8.14
CA PHE A 90 16.53 -9.44 7.74
C PHE A 90 15.32 -10.10 8.39
N GLU A 91 14.46 -9.27 8.93
CA GLU A 91 13.12 -9.63 9.39
C GLU A 91 12.09 -9.13 8.39
N PHE A 92 11.11 -9.99 8.09
CA PHE A 92 10.02 -9.67 7.18
C PHE A 92 8.71 -9.62 7.94
N PHE A 93 7.91 -8.61 7.64
CA PHE A 93 6.61 -8.39 8.25
C PHE A 93 5.57 -8.16 7.16
N LYS A 94 4.37 -8.68 7.38
CA LYS A 94 3.24 -8.52 6.47
C LYS A 94 2.00 -8.21 7.29
N VAL A 95 1.19 -7.27 6.80
CA VAL A 95 -0.09 -6.91 7.40
C VAL A 95 -1.05 -6.42 6.33
N GLU A 96 -2.35 -6.59 6.57
CA GLU A 96 -3.40 -5.98 5.77
C GLU A 96 -4.34 -5.17 6.68
N ALA A 97 -4.85 -4.06 6.14
CA ALA A 97 -5.90 -3.28 6.76
C ALA A 97 -7.03 -3.04 5.75
N ALA A 98 -8.22 -3.56 6.06
CA ALA A 98 -9.42 -3.32 5.27
C ALA A 98 -10.10 -2.03 5.73
N LEU A 99 -10.43 -1.14 4.80
CA LEU A 99 -11.08 0.14 5.06
C LEU A 99 -12.57 0.05 4.71
N VAL A 100 -13.42 0.76 5.45
CA VAL A 100 -14.87 0.78 5.21
C VAL A 100 -15.20 1.46 3.88
N SER A 101 -14.83 2.74 3.78
CA SER A 101 -15.03 3.57 2.60
C SER A 101 -14.17 4.82 2.74
N LEU A 102 -13.55 5.29 1.67
CA LEU A 102 -12.80 6.55 1.64
C LEU A 102 -13.44 7.50 0.63
N LYS A 103 -13.68 8.74 1.05
CA LYS A 103 -14.09 9.83 0.17
C LYS A 103 -12.91 10.33 -0.67
N GLU A 104 -13.16 11.02 -1.77
CA GLU A 104 -12.16 11.79 -2.51
C GLU A 104 -11.33 12.68 -1.57
N GLY A 105 -10.02 12.69 -1.79
CA GLY A 105 -9.05 13.43 -0.99
C GLY A 105 -7.91 12.55 -0.49
N LYS A 106 -7.20 13.06 0.51
CA LYS A 106 -6.05 12.42 1.14
C LYS A 106 -6.47 11.73 2.44
N HIS A 107 -5.94 10.53 2.67
CA HIS A 107 -6.20 9.72 3.86
C HIS A 107 -4.90 9.11 4.34
N PHE A 108 -4.77 8.92 5.66
CA PHE A 108 -3.58 8.32 6.23
C PHE A 108 -3.89 6.96 6.83
N VAL A 109 -3.25 5.92 6.32
CA VAL A 109 -3.32 4.57 6.87
C VAL A 109 -2.02 4.29 7.61
N ARG A 110 -2.12 3.94 8.89
CA ARG A 110 -0.96 3.78 9.77
C ARG A 110 -0.82 2.36 10.30
N PHE A 111 0.42 1.90 10.32
CA PHE A 111 0.83 0.61 10.87
C PHE A 111 1.97 0.81 11.87
N TYR A 112 2.07 -0.08 12.84
CA TYR A 112 3.02 0.06 13.94
C TYR A 112 3.72 -1.26 14.25
N LEU A 113 5.04 -1.19 14.47
CA LEU A 113 5.78 -2.25 15.16
C LEU A 113 5.90 -1.94 16.66
N PRO A 114 5.60 -2.92 17.53
CA PRO A 114 5.74 -2.79 18.98
C PRO A 114 7.15 -2.42 19.43
N PRO A 115 7.28 -1.69 20.55
CA PRO A 115 8.56 -1.24 21.09
C PRO A 115 9.47 -2.43 21.46
N GLU A 116 8.90 -3.55 21.91
CA GLU A 116 9.67 -4.73 22.29
C GLU A 116 10.43 -5.31 21.09
N ILE A 117 9.82 -5.28 19.90
CA ILE A 117 10.42 -5.77 18.66
C ILE A 117 11.45 -4.77 18.15
N VAL A 118 11.09 -3.49 18.19
CA VAL A 118 11.99 -2.38 17.88
C VAL A 118 13.30 -2.48 18.67
N GLU A 119 13.20 -2.70 19.98
CA GLU A 119 14.34 -2.75 20.89
C GLU A 119 15.13 -4.05 20.72
N ARG A 120 14.45 -5.21 20.73
CA ARG A 120 15.08 -6.52 20.60
C ARG A 120 15.92 -6.63 19.33
N ASP A 121 15.37 -6.15 18.21
CA ASP A 121 15.99 -6.30 16.89
C ASP A 121 16.85 -5.07 16.50
N ARG A 122 16.92 -4.07 17.41
CA ARG A 122 17.64 -2.80 17.21
C ARG A 122 17.26 -2.10 15.91
N ILE A 123 15.97 -2.13 15.61
CA ILE A 123 15.40 -1.54 14.41
C ILE A 123 15.71 -0.04 14.43
N ARG A 124 16.10 0.53 13.29
CA ARG A 124 16.34 1.97 13.13
C ARG A 124 15.11 2.64 12.49
N ASN A 125 15.17 3.96 12.29
CA ASN A 125 14.07 4.72 11.67
C ASN A 125 14.00 4.54 10.15
N GLU A 126 14.99 3.89 9.55
CA GLU A 126 14.99 3.58 8.12
C GLU A 126 14.62 2.13 7.90
N VAL A 127 13.49 1.89 7.23
CA VAL A 127 13.15 0.57 6.71
C VAL A 127 13.96 0.30 5.45
N HIS A 128 14.59 -0.88 5.38
CA HIS A 128 15.42 -1.24 4.23
C HIS A 128 14.58 -1.35 2.95
N SER A 129 13.45 -2.05 3.01
CA SER A 129 12.59 -2.28 1.84
C SER A 129 11.13 -2.37 2.24
N PHE A 130 10.24 -1.81 1.43
CA PHE A 130 8.80 -1.96 1.59
C PHE A 130 8.12 -2.20 0.24
N LEU A 131 6.96 -2.85 0.32
CA LEU A 131 5.97 -2.96 -0.74
C LEU A 131 4.60 -2.63 -0.15
N ILE A 132 3.82 -1.84 -0.87
CA ILE A 132 2.45 -1.48 -0.56
C ILE A 132 1.59 -1.88 -1.74
N ARG A 133 0.49 -2.60 -1.48
CA ARG A 133 -0.55 -2.87 -2.48
C ARG A 133 -1.86 -2.30 -2.00
N LEU A 134 -2.51 -1.53 -2.87
CA LEU A 134 -3.90 -1.16 -2.69
C LEU A 134 -4.74 -2.16 -3.48
N LYS A 135 -5.64 -2.84 -2.78
CA LYS A 135 -6.55 -3.82 -3.38
C LYS A 135 -7.98 -3.32 -3.28
N CYS A 136 -8.70 -3.30 -4.39
CA CYS A 136 -10.14 -3.05 -4.41
C CYS A 136 -10.84 -4.30 -4.91
N SER A 137 -11.81 -4.83 -4.14
CA SER A 137 -12.50 -6.08 -4.50
C SER A 137 -11.54 -7.24 -4.79
N GLY A 138 -10.48 -7.35 -3.98
CA GLY A 138 -9.44 -8.38 -4.10
C GLY A 138 -8.45 -8.20 -5.25
N LYS A 139 -8.59 -7.17 -6.10
CA LYS A 139 -7.68 -6.88 -7.22
C LYS A 139 -6.71 -5.78 -6.84
N VAL A 140 -5.42 -5.98 -7.11
CA VAL A 140 -4.40 -4.93 -6.96
C VAL A 140 -4.68 -3.84 -7.99
N VAL A 141 -4.95 -2.62 -7.51
CA VAL A 141 -5.22 -1.43 -8.33
C VAL A 141 -4.04 -0.45 -8.32
N GLU A 142 -3.19 -0.54 -7.32
CA GLU A 142 -1.94 0.23 -7.19
C GLU A 142 -0.92 -0.63 -6.45
N GLU A 143 0.34 -0.58 -6.90
CA GLU A 143 1.48 -1.17 -6.20
C GLU A 143 2.61 -0.14 -6.13
N GLN A 144 3.06 0.16 -4.91
CA GLN A 144 4.23 1.01 -4.68
C GLN A 144 5.31 0.22 -3.96
N VAL A 145 6.54 0.31 -4.46
CA VAL A 145 7.70 -0.34 -3.86
C VAL A 145 8.76 0.69 -3.51
N SER A 146 9.56 0.39 -2.49
CA SER A 146 10.77 1.16 -2.20
C SER A 146 11.76 1.10 -3.38
N ARG A 147 12.59 2.13 -3.54
CA ARG A 147 13.58 2.23 -4.65
C ARG A 147 14.44 0.98 -4.83
N ARG A 148 14.77 0.30 -3.73
CA ARG A 148 15.61 -0.91 -3.73
C ARG A 148 14.93 -2.11 -4.43
N LEU A 149 13.60 -2.11 -4.50
CA LEU A 149 12.79 -3.17 -5.09
C LEU A 149 12.28 -2.85 -6.51
N GLU A 150 12.64 -1.70 -7.10
CA GLU A 150 12.19 -1.31 -8.46
C GLU A 150 12.65 -2.29 -9.56
N ARG A 151 13.72 -3.06 -9.31
CA ARG A 151 14.18 -4.11 -10.23
C ARG A 151 13.39 -5.40 -10.00
N ILE A 152 12.73 -5.90 -11.05
CA ILE A 152 11.82 -7.05 -10.96
C ILE A 152 12.43 -8.30 -10.32
N ASN A 153 13.67 -8.64 -10.64
CA ASN A 153 14.37 -9.79 -10.06
C ASN A 153 14.64 -9.63 -8.55
N VAL A 154 14.80 -8.40 -8.09
CA VAL A 154 14.98 -8.07 -6.67
C VAL A 154 13.63 -8.16 -5.95
N LEU A 155 12.56 -7.64 -6.57
CA LEU A 155 11.19 -7.78 -6.05
C LEU A 155 10.78 -9.25 -5.91
N ASP A 156 11.01 -10.09 -6.92
CA ASP A 156 10.69 -11.52 -6.87
C ASP A 156 11.45 -12.24 -5.75
N SER A 157 12.72 -11.90 -5.57
CA SER A 157 13.56 -12.48 -4.50
C SER A 157 13.08 -12.02 -3.13
N PHE A 158 12.67 -10.76 -3.01
CA PHE A 158 12.07 -10.20 -1.80
C PHE A 158 10.76 -10.91 -1.45
N LEU A 159 9.82 -11.03 -2.40
CA LEU A 159 8.54 -11.69 -2.18
C LEU A 159 8.71 -13.16 -1.77
N LYS A 160 9.63 -13.90 -2.42
CA LYS A 160 9.96 -15.28 -2.01
C LYS A 160 10.43 -15.37 -0.56
N ARG A 161 11.25 -14.42 -0.10
CA ARG A 161 11.70 -14.39 1.30
C ARG A 161 10.57 -14.01 2.24
N VAL A 162 9.73 -13.05 1.86
CA VAL A 162 8.53 -12.69 2.63
C VAL A 162 7.63 -13.92 2.83
N ASP A 163 7.33 -14.68 1.77
CA ASP A 163 6.46 -15.86 1.86
C ASP A 163 7.03 -16.96 2.78
N LEU A 164 8.36 -17.08 2.85
CA LEU A 164 9.04 -18.06 3.71
C LEU A 164 9.19 -17.58 5.15
N ASP A 165 9.55 -16.32 5.36
CA ASP A 165 10.07 -15.83 6.62
C ASP A 165 9.05 -14.98 7.41
N SER A 166 8.09 -14.34 6.75
CA SER A 166 7.10 -13.49 7.44
C SER A 166 6.09 -14.22 8.33
N PRO A 167 5.69 -15.49 8.09
CA PRO A 167 4.73 -16.19 8.95
C PRO A 167 5.12 -16.26 10.44
N ARG A 168 6.41 -16.28 10.75
CA ARG A 168 6.89 -16.26 12.15
C ARG A 168 6.64 -14.93 12.86
N ASN A 169 6.37 -13.89 12.09
CA ASN A 169 6.12 -12.52 12.54
C ASN A 169 4.65 -12.10 12.31
N ASP A 170 3.76 -13.04 11.99
CA ASP A 170 2.33 -12.77 11.81
C ASP A 170 1.73 -12.15 13.08
N GLY A 171 0.93 -11.10 12.90
CA GLY A 171 0.30 -10.37 14.00
C GLY A 171 1.23 -9.42 14.78
N ILE A 172 2.50 -9.30 14.42
CA ILE A 172 3.44 -8.36 15.07
C ILE A 172 3.30 -6.94 14.52
N LEU A 173 3.23 -6.79 13.19
CA LEU A 173 2.98 -5.50 12.55
C LEU A 173 1.47 -5.22 12.59
N LEU A 174 1.08 -4.14 13.28
CA LEU A 174 -0.31 -3.90 13.64
C LEU A 174 -0.89 -2.66 12.95
N PRO A 175 -2.11 -2.71 12.43
CA PRO A 175 -2.82 -1.50 11.99
C PRO A 175 -3.22 -0.64 13.20
N GLN A 176 -3.34 0.67 13.02
CA GLN A 176 -3.58 1.66 14.10
C GLN A 176 -4.69 1.28 15.08
N PHE A 177 -5.81 0.72 14.61
CA PHE A 177 -6.94 0.36 15.48
C PHE A 177 -6.64 -0.79 16.46
N LYS A 178 -5.58 -1.59 16.23
CA LYS A 178 -5.11 -2.66 17.12
C LYS A 178 -4.00 -2.19 18.09
N THR A 179 -3.72 -0.89 18.18
CA THR A 179 -2.61 -0.35 18.98
C THR A 179 -3.09 0.71 19.99
N PRO A 180 -2.22 1.15 20.92
CA PRO A 180 -2.52 2.29 21.80
C PRO A 180 -2.78 3.62 21.05
N PHE A 181 -2.50 3.69 19.75
CA PHE A 181 -2.73 4.85 18.90
C PHE A 181 -4.12 4.85 18.23
N SER A 182 -5.01 3.93 18.61
CA SER A 182 -6.36 3.80 18.02
C SER A 182 -7.21 5.08 18.08
N VAL A 183 -6.95 5.96 19.04
CA VAL A 183 -7.61 7.28 19.20
C VAL A 183 -6.72 8.46 18.81
N ALA A 184 -5.49 8.20 18.36
CA ALA A 184 -4.62 9.23 17.81
C ALA A 184 -5.15 9.68 16.44
N TYR A 185 -4.84 10.92 16.05
CA TYR A 185 -5.24 11.48 14.75
C TYR A 185 -6.75 11.30 14.44
N PRO A 186 -7.66 11.76 15.31
CA PRO A 186 -9.09 11.44 15.20
C PRO A 186 -9.75 11.95 13.91
N ASN A 187 -9.17 12.95 13.26
CA ASN A 187 -9.68 13.51 12.00
C ASN A 187 -9.05 12.88 10.75
N ASP A 188 -7.91 12.20 10.89
CA ASP A 188 -7.12 11.69 9.76
C ASP A 188 -7.08 10.16 9.70
N THR A 189 -7.67 9.49 10.70
CA THR A 189 -7.72 8.03 10.79
C THR A 189 -9.00 7.52 10.12
N PRO A 190 -8.91 6.76 9.03
CA PRO A 190 -10.09 6.20 8.37
C PRO A 190 -10.73 5.11 9.23
N SER A 191 -12.00 4.81 8.93
CA SER A 191 -12.68 3.67 9.56
C SER A 191 -12.22 2.36 8.93
N PHE A 192 -11.80 1.44 9.78
CA PHE A 192 -11.40 0.09 9.39
C PHE A 192 -12.58 -0.87 9.46
N ARG A 193 -12.63 -1.82 8.53
CA ARG A 193 -13.46 -3.02 8.71
C ARG A 193 -12.72 -3.92 9.67
N ASP A 194 -13.46 -4.47 10.63
CA ASP A 194 -12.97 -5.63 11.34
C ASP A 194 -12.84 -6.75 10.32
N SER A 195 -11.62 -7.03 9.89
CA SER A 195 -11.38 -8.11 8.93
C SER A 195 -11.77 -9.47 9.51
N GLY A 196 -12.04 -9.54 10.82
CA GLY A 196 -11.92 -10.77 11.59
C GLY A 196 -10.46 -11.23 11.50
N ASP A 197 -9.91 -11.77 12.58
CA ASP A 197 -8.85 -12.73 12.34
C ASP A 197 -9.54 -13.87 11.56
N LEU A 198 -9.27 -13.99 10.25
CA LEU A 198 -9.58 -15.18 9.46
C LEU A 198 -8.71 -16.33 10.00
N VAL A 199 -8.92 -16.69 11.26
CA VAL A 199 -8.50 -17.95 11.86
C VAL A 199 -9.41 -19.00 11.25
N GLY A 200 -8.93 -19.57 10.14
CA GLY A 200 -9.32 -20.88 9.64
C GLY A 200 -10.78 -21.06 9.27
N GLU A 201 -11.11 -20.77 8.01
CA GLU A 201 -11.95 -21.69 7.23
C GLU A 201 -11.33 -21.81 5.84
N GLN A 202 -10.38 -22.74 5.70
CA GLN A 202 -10.24 -23.46 4.44
C GLN A 202 -11.24 -24.60 4.51
N GLY A 203 -12.31 -24.49 3.71
CA GLY A 203 -13.13 -25.63 3.31
C GLY A 203 -12.48 -26.40 2.17
#